data_AF-A0A1G9Y704-F1
#
_entry.id   AF-A0A1G9Y704-F1
#
_cell.length_a   1.000
_cell.length_b   1.000
_cell.length_c   1.000
_cell.angle_alpha   90.00
_cell.angle_beta   90.00
_cell.angle_gamma   90.00
#
_symmetry.space_group_name_H-M   'P 1'
#
loop_
_entity.id
_entity.type
_entity.pdbx_description
1 polymer ?
#
loop_
_entity_poly.entity_id
_entity_poly.type
_entity_poly.pdbx_seq_one_letter_code
_entity_poly.pdbx_strand_id
1 'polypeptide(L)'
;MCGACGSGRAVAPWEDVLAGAGPAERAARAGAAGRLLTGRRLRVTPWRGGYLLATATGASRPVASLDELWAAVERDGAPPGEQHWARAPAPAGWDRQAATVWVAAAARIGTITAAALPGGVVEFSDGGAAHVDPSSGTAEVGVLGPEPEAALTDLLHFAARA
;
A
#
# COMPACT_ATOMS: atom_id res chain seq x y z
N MET A 1 9.76 -30.91 -25.59
CA MET A 1 9.32 -30.94 -24.18
C MET A 1 9.39 -29.51 -23.65
N CYS A 2 8.26 -28.80 -23.64
CA CYS A 2 8.15 -27.43 -23.12
C CYS A 2 7.38 -27.54 -21.81
N GLY A 3 8.10 -27.50 -20.68
CA GLY A 3 7.49 -27.56 -19.36
C GLY A 3 6.95 -26.20 -18.93
N ALA A 4 5.80 -26.23 -18.26
CA ALA A 4 5.21 -25.18 -17.43
C ALA A 4 4.44 -24.04 -18.13
N CYS A 5 3.39 -24.39 -18.88
CA CYS A 5 2.16 -23.61 -18.85
C CYS A 5 1.44 -23.85 -17.51
N GLY A 6 1.98 -23.27 -16.44
CA GLY A 6 1.26 -23.14 -15.18
C GLY A 6 0.20 -22.05 -15.35
N SER A 7 -1.05 -22.44 -15.56
CA SER A 7 -2.22 -21.56 -15.50
C SER A 7 -2.55 -21.16 -14.05
N GLY A 8 -1.54 -20.83 -13.26
CA GLY A 8 -1.71 -20.13 -11.99
C GLY A 8 -1.60 -18.65 -12.28
N ARG A 9 -2.71 -18.00 -12.66
CA ARG A 9 -2.77 -16.53 -12.59
C ARG A 9 -2.60 -16.18 -11.11
N ALA A 10 -1.36 -15.94 -10.68
CA ALA A 10 -1.10 -15.20 -9.47
C ALA A 10 -1.87 -13.87 -9.67
N VAL A 11 -2.89 -13.66 -8.84
CA VAL A 11 -3.61 -12.39 -8.83
C VAL A 11 -2.57 -11.31 -8.60
N ALA A 12 -2.54 -10.30 -9.47
CA ALA A 12 -1.59 -9.21 -9.33
C ALA A 12 -1.79 -8.55 -7.95
N PRO A 13 -0.71 -8.18 -7.24
CA PRO A 13 -0.83 -7.43 -6.00
C PRO A 13 -1.72 -6.20 -6.21
N TRP A 14 -2.57 -5.86 -5.24
CA TRP A 14 -3.54 -4.79 -5.37
C TRP A 14 -2.88 -3.44 -5.67
N GLU A 15 -1.66 -3.24 -5.18
CA GLU A 15 -0.86 -2.05 -5.41
C GLU A 15 -0.42 -1.92 -6.88
N ASP A 16 -0.26 -3.03 -7.59
CA ASP A 16 0.05 -3.02 -9.03
C ASP A 16 -1.20 -2.66 -9.85
N VAL A 17 -2.40 -2.99 -9.35
CA VAL A 17 -3.68 -2.59 -9.94
C VAL A 17 -3.94 -1.10 -9.76
N LEU A 18 -3.75 -0.57 -8.55
CA LEU A 18 -4.05 0.85 -8.26
C LEU A 18 -2.93 1.81 -8.67
N ALA A 19 -1.67 1.39 -8.53
CA ALA A 19 -0.51 2.25 -8.73
C ALA A 19 0.36 1.86 -9.94
N GLY A 20 0.01 0.78 -10.66
CA GLY A 20 0.74 0.32 -11.84
C GLY A 20 1.90 -0.62 -11.50
N ALA A 21 2.12 -1.60 -12.38
CA ALA A 21 3.05 -2.71 -12.18
C ALA A 21 4.48 -2.47 -12.69
N GLY A 22 4.76 -1.30 -13.28
CA GLY A 22 6.02 -1.05 -13.97
C GLY A 22 7.23 -0.90 -13.01
N PRO A 23 8.46 -1.03 -13.52
CA PRO A 23 9.67 -0.92 -12.70
C PRO A 23 9.84 0.46 -12.04
N ALA A 24 9.44 1.54 -12.72
CA ALA A 24 9.56 2.90 -12.21
C ALA A 24 8.58 3.17 -11.07
N GLU A 25 7.33 2.73 -11.23
CA GLU A 25 6.27 2.80 -10.22
C GLU A 25 6.68 2.03 -8.96
N ARG A 26 7.24 0.83 -9.14
CA ARG A 26 7.73 0.00 -8.03
C ARG A 26 8.94 0.62 -7.32
N ALA A 27 9.86 1.24 -8.06
CA ALA A 27 10.98 1.97 -7.48
C ALA A 27 10.50 3.19 -6.67
N ALA A 28 9.53 3.94 -7.19
CA ALA A 28 8.91 5.06 -6.48
C ALA A 28 8.18 4.60 -5.21
N ARG A 29 7.42 3.48 -5.25
CA ARG A 29 6.85 2.85 -4.05
C ARG A 29 7.90 2.47 -3.02
N ALA A 30 9.01 1.84 -3.46
CA ALA A 30 10.09 1.49 -2.54
C ALA A 30 10.70 2.74 -1.87
N GLY A 31 10.87 3.83 -2.62
CA GLY A 31 11.30 5.12 -2.08
C GLY A 31 10.33 5.69 -1.05
N ALA A 32 9.03 5.71 -1.35
CA ALA A 32 8.00 6.16 -0.40
C ALA A 32 7.93 5.28 0.86
N ALA A 33 8.06 3.95 0.72
CA ALA A 33 8.12 3.04 1.85
C ALA A 33 9.35 3.32 2.73
N GLY A 34 10.49 3.62 2.11
CA GLY A 34 11.68 4.10 2.80
C GLY A 34 11.43 5.38 3.61
N ARG A 35 10.66 6.34 3.07
CA ARG A 35 10.29 7.57 3.78
C ARG A 35 9.45 7.28 5.03
N LEU A 36 8.43 6.42 4.95
CA LEU A 36 7.62 6.02 6.13
C LEU A 36 8.44 5.27 7.19
N LEU A 37 9.46 4.53 6.75
CA LEU A 37 10.34 3.76 7.61
C LEU A 37 11.53 4.56 8.14
N THR A 38 11.60 5.87 7.84
CA THR A 38 12.65 6.75 8.36
C THR A 38 12.70 6.65 9.89
N GLY A 39 13.90 6.44 10.44
CA GLY A 39 14.11 6.26 11.88
C GLY A 39 14.13 4.79 12.35
N ARG A 40 13.66 3.83 11.54
CA ARG A 40 13.70 2.39 11.90
C ARG A 40 14.97 1.65 11.44
N ARG A 41 15.89 2.35 10.77
CA ARG A 41 17.09 1.77 10.15
C ARG A 41 16.76 0.57 9.23
N LEU A 42 15.58 0.61 8.61
CA LEU A 42 15.14 -0.35 7.60
C LEU A 42 15.32 0.29 6.23
N ARG A 43 15.72 -0.50 5.24
CA ARG A 43 15.86 -0.08 3.85
C ARG A 43 14.96 -0.92 2.97
N VAL A 44 14.23 -0.26 2.07
CA VAL A 44 13.38 -0.90 1.08
C VAL A 44 13.92 -0.55 -0.30
N THR A 45 14.16 -1.55 -1.13
CA THR A 45 14.56 -1.37 -2.53
C THR A 45 13.71 -2.26 -3.45
N PRO A 46 13.43 -1.87 -4.70
CA PRO A 46 12.73 -2.74 -5.65
C PRO A 46 13.56 -4.00 -5.94
N TRP A 47 12.92 -5.17 -6.03
CA TRP A 47 13.59 -6.45 -6.25
C TRP A 47 12.69 -7.49 -6.94
N ARG A 48 13.08 -7.96 -8.13
CA ARG A 48 12.44 -9.07 -8.88
C ARG A 48 10.90 -9.09 -8.85
N GLY A 49 10.26 -7.96 -9.13
CA GLY A 49 8.79 -7.85 -9.15
C GLY A 49 8.13 -7.51 -7.81
N GLY A 50 8.90 -7.48 -6.72
CA GLY A 50 8.47 -7.01 -5.40
C GLY A 50 9.54 -6.10 -4.76
N TYR A 51 9.84 -6.33 -3.49
CA TYR A 51 10.75 -5.52 -2.70
C TYR A 51 11.79 -6.35 -1.96
N LEU A 52 12.91 -5.73 -1.62
CA LEU A 52 13.90 -6.26 -0.70
C LEU A 52 13.87 -5.37 0.54
N LEU A 53 13.53 -5.96 1.68
CA LEU A 53 13.63 -5.33 3.00
C LEU A 53 14.98 -5.70 3.62
N ALA A 54 15.80 -4.71 3.95
CA ALA A 54 17.06 -4.91 4.64
C ALA A 54 17.05 -4.23 6.01
N THR A 55 17.59 -4.91 7.02
CA THR A 55 17.74 -4.40 8.39
C THR A 55 19.11 -3.74 8.58
N ALA A 56 19.25 -2.97 9.66
CA ALA A 56 20.53 -2.40 10.09
C ALA A 56 21.62 -3.44 10.35
N THR A 57 21.24 -4.67 10.71
CA THR A 57 22.16 -5.78 10.98
C THR A 57 22.62 -6.51 9.72
N GLY A 58 22.17 -6.07 8.54
CA GLY A 58 22.53 -6.67 7.25
C GLY A 58 21.67 -7.86 6.85
N ALA A 59 20.69 -8.24 7.67
CA ALA A 59 19.70 -9.24 7.25
C ALA A 59 18.85 -8.66 6.12
N SER A 60 18.61 -9.46 5.07
CA SER A 60 17.77 -9.05 3.95
C SER A 60 16.74 -10.12 3.64
N ARG A 61 15.53 -9.68 3.33
CA ARG A 61 14.38 -10.53 3.06
C ARG A 61 13.65 -10.03 1.82
N PRO A 62 13.51 -10.85 0.75
CA PRO A 62 12.61 -10.52 -0.33
C PRO A 62 11.17 -10.60 0.15
N VAL A 63 10.33 -9.68 -0.29
CA VAL A 63 8.88 -9.64 -0.05
C VAL A 63 8.17 -9.35 -1.36
N ALA A 64 7.09 -10.07 -1.63
CA ALA A 64 6.40 -10.04 -2.92
C ALA A 64 5.47 -8.82 -3.08
N SER A 65 4.95 -8.29 -1.97
CA SER A 65 3.95 -7.21 -1.96
C SER A 65 4.16 -6.23 -0.80
N LEU A 66 3.41 -5.12 -0.82
CA LEU A 66 3.32 -4.20 0.32
C LEU A 66 2.72 -4.86 1.57
N ASP A 67 1.78 -5.79 1.41
CA ASP A 67 1.20 -6.51 2.55
C ASP A 67 2.26 -7.36 3.26
N GLU A 68 3.07 -8.11 2.50
CA GLU A 68 4.20 -8.87 3.05
C GLU A 68 5.29 -7.98 3.63
N LEU A 69 5.52 -6.81 3.02
CA LEU A 69 6.44 -5.81 3.53
C LEU A 69 6.00 -5.34 4.91
N TRP A 70 4.74 -4.94 5.08
CA TRP A 70 4.27 -4.41 6.36
C TRP A 70 4.03 -5.47 7.42
N ALA A 71 3.72 -6.71 7.02
CA ALA A 71 3.80 -7.86 7.91
C ALA A 71 5.22 -8.08 8.46
N ALA A 72 6.26 -7.85 7.65
CA ALA A 72 7.67 -7.96 8.05
C ALA A 72 8.08 -6.99 9.16
N VAL A 73 7.46 -5.82 9.19
CA VAL A 73 7.92 -4.67 9.99
C VAL A 73 7.20 -4.62 11.35
N GLU A 74 6.49 -5.70 11.69
CA GLU A 74 5.75 -5.95 12.94
C GLU A 74 5.00 -4.72 13.46
N ARG A 75 3.76 -4.56 12.97
CA ARG A 75 2.76 -3.71 13.60
C ARG A 75 1.40 -4.36 13.38
N ASP A 76 0.90 -5.09 14.35
CA ASP A 76 -0.51 -5.48 14.34
C ASP A 76 -1.33 -4.36 14.98
N GLY A 77 -2.36 -3.91 14.28
CA GLY A 77 -3.38 -3.03 14.82
C GLY A 77 -4.37 -3.78 15.70
N ALA A 78 -5.10 -3.04 16.54
CA ALA A 78 -6.30 -3.56 17.16
C ALA A 78 -7.41 -3.70 16.09
N PRO A 79 -8.37 -4.63 16.28
CA PRO A 79 -9.53 -4.72 15.41
C PRO A 79 -10.33 -3.40 15.44
N PRO A 80 -10.89 -2.98 14.30
CA PRO A 80 -11.53 -1.67 14.16
C PRO A 80 -12.84 -1.58 14.96
N GLY A 81 -13.13 -0.38 15.47
CA GLY A 81 -14.41 -0.02 16.09
C GLY A 81 -15.49 0.31 15.06
N GLU A 82 -16.43 1.19 15.40
CA GLU A 82 -17.36 1.77 14.41
C GLU A 82 -16.59 2.48 13.30
N GLN A 83 -17.06 2.39 12.05
CA GLN A 83 -16.32 2.86 10.88
C GLN A 83 -17.20 3.74 10.01
N HIS A 84 -16.61 4.81 9.48
CA HIS A 84 -17.24 5.67 8.49
C HIS A 84 -16.25 6.11 7.41
N TRP A 85 -16.78 6.63 6.31
CA TRP A 85 -15.98 7.12 5.19
C TRP A 85 -15.67 8.60 5.37
N ALA A 86 -14.41 8.98 5.15
CA ALA A 86 -14.04 10.33 4.79
C ALA A 86 -13.56 10.36 3.35
N ARG A 87 -13.94 11.42 2.60
CA ARG A 87 -13.55 11.61 1.19
C ARG A 87 -13.16 13.05 0.92
N ALA A 88 -12.25 13.23 -0.03
CA ALA A 88 -11.85 14.52 -0.56
C ALA A 88 -11.47 14.39 -2.04
N PRO A 89 -11.48 15.49 -2.82
CA PRO A 89 -10.91 15.50 -4.15
C PRO A 89 -9.42 15.11 -4.13
N ALA A 90 -8.99 14.34 -5.13
CA ALA A 90 -7.58 14.03 -5.33
C ALA A 90 -6.80 15.31 -5.65
N PRO A 91 -5.75 15.66 -4.88
CA PRO A 91 -4.97 16.86 -5.17
C PRO A 91 -4.24 16.75 -6.52
N ALA A 92 -4.12 17.86 -7.23
CA ALA A 92 -3.31 17.92 -8.44
C ALA A 92 -1.83 17.61 -8.10
N GLY A 93 -1.22 16.70 -8.85
CA GLY A 93 0.21 16.36 -8.69
C GLY A 93 0.56 15.53 -7.45
N TRP A 94 -0.43 14.99 -6.72
CA TRP A 94 -0.18 14.07 -5.61
C TRP A 94 0.52 12.78 -6.04
N ASP A 95 1.38 12.24 -5.18
CA ASP A 95 2.14 11.01 -5.42
C ASP A 95 1.28 9.78 -5.13
N ARG A 96 0.76 9.16 -6.21
CA ARG A 96 -0.04 7.93 -6.12
C ARG A 96 0.74 6.76 -5.52
N GLN A 97 2.05 6.69 -5.73
CA GLN A 97 2.89 5.61 -5.18
C GLN A 97 3.03 5.78 -3.66
N ALA A 98 3.21 7.02 -3.20
CA ALA A 98 3.19 7.34 -1.77
C ALA A 98 1.83 7.06 -1.13
N ALA A 99 0.74 7.47 -1.77
CA ALA A 99 -0.61 7.19 -1.28
C ALA A 99 -0.85 5.68 -1.07
N THR A 100 -0.48 4.87 -2.07
CA THR A 100 -0.60 3.41 -2.02
C THR A 100 0.20 2.79 -0.88
N VAL A 101 1.44 3.27 -0.68
CA VAL A 101 2.32 2.84 0.42
C VAL A 101 1.74 3.21 1.79
N TRP A 102 1.18 4.42 1.92
CA TRP A 102 0.54 4.86 3.16
C TRP A 102 -0.69 4.02 3.47
N VAL A 103 -1.55 3.77 2.48
CA VAL A 103 -2.76 2.94 2.62
C VAL A 103 -2.39 1.55 3.15
N ALA A 104 -1.38 0.92 2.56
CA ALA A 104 -0.90 -0.38 3.01
C ALA A 104 -0.40 -0.37 4.48
N ALA A 105 0.32 0.69 4.87
CA ALA A 105 0.81 0.85 6.24
C ALA A 105 -0.32 1.13 7.24
N ALA A 106 -1.28 1.99 6.87
CA ALA A 106 -2.42 2.37 7.70
C ALA A 106 -3.37 1.18 7.92
N ALA A 107 -3.61 0.38 6.86
CA ALA A 107 -4.38 -0.84 6.95
C ALA A 107 -3.73 -1.86 7.89
N ARG A 108 -2.39 -2.02 7.78
CA ARG A 108 -1.63 -2.94 8.63
C ARG A 108 -1.80 -2.64 10.13
N ILE A 109 -1.85 -1.36 10.49
CA ILE A 109 -2.00 -0.91 11.89
C ILE A 109 -3.47 -0.70 12.31
N GLY A 110 -4.44 -1.06 11.46
CA GLY A 110 -5.86 -0.96 11.76
C GLY A 110 -6.44 0.46 11.74
N THR A 111 -5.71 1.45 11.22
CA THR A 111 -6.22 2.83 11.08
C THR A 111 -7.30 2.92 10.01
N ILE A 112 -7.24 2.06 8.99
CA ILE A 112 -8.23 1.98 7.92
C ILE A 112 -8.55 0.52 7.61
N THR A 113 -9.73 0.28 7.06
CA THR A 113 -10.19 -1.02 6.55
C THR A 113 -10.43 -1.00 5.05
N ALA A 114 -10.59 0.19 4.46
CA ALA A 114 -10.65 0.37 3.02
C ALA A 114 -10.09 1.73 2.61
N ALA A 115 -9.67 1.84 1.36
CA ALA A 115 -9.31 3.10 0.73
C ALA A 115 -9.86 3.16 -0.69
N ALA A 116 -10.39 4.32 -1.06
CA ALA A 116 -10.74 4.66 -2.44
C ALA A 116 -9.62 5.53 -3.00
N LEU A 117 -8.98 5.07 -4.08
CA LEU A 117 -7.98 5.83 -4.83
C LEU A 117 -8.44 5.96 -6.29
N PRO A 118 -7.95 6.95 -7.04
CA PRO A 118 -8.11 6.98 -8.49
C PRO A 118 -7.65 5.66 -9.13
N GLY A 119 -8.60 4.91 -9.66
CA GLY A 119 -8.38 3.58 -10.25
C GLY A 119 -9.11 2.44 -9.55
N GLY A 120 -9.64 2.64 -8.33
CA GLY A 120 -10.40 1.61 -7.64
C GLY A 120 -10.48 1.77 -6.12
N VAL A 121 -11.24 0.87 -5.52
CA VAL A 121 -11.34 0.72 -4.07
C VAL A 121 -10.56 -0.51 -3.65
N VAL A 122 -9.80 -0.41 -2.57
CA VAL A 122 -9.17 -1.55 -1.91
C VAL A 122 -9.77 -1.74 -0.53
N GLU A 123 -10.15 -2.97 -0.22
CA GLU A 123 -10.65 -3.40 1.09
C GLU A 123 -9.65 -4.37 1.72
N PHE A 124 -9.44 -4.23 3.02
CA PHE A 124 -8.49 -5.01 3.80
C PHE A 124 -9.24 -5.88 4.80
N SER A 125 -9.01 -7.18 4.69
CA SER A 125 -9.59 -8.18 5.59
C SER A 125 -8.71 -8.36 6.83
N ASP A 126 -9.31 -8.80 7.93
CA ASP A 126 -8.58 -9.30 9.09
C ASP A 126 -7.61 -10.41 8.65
N GLY A 127 -6.32 -10.23 8.92
CA GLY A 127 -5.25 -11.12 8.44
C GLY A 127 -4.48 -10.63 7.21
N GLY A 128 -4.78 -9.42 6.71
CA GLY A 128 -3.94 -8.69 5.75
C GLY A 128 -4.22 -9.01 4.28
N ALA A 129 -5.28 -9.75 3.96
CA ALA A 129 -5.71 -9.96 2.58
C ALA A 129 -6.40 -8.70 2.05
N ALA A 130 -5.92 -8.18 0.91
CA ALA A 130 -6.50 -7.05 0.23
C ALA A 130 -7.32 -7.48 -0.99
N HIS A 131 -8.53 -6.95 -1.13
CA HIS A 131 -9.36 -7.10 -2.32
C HIS A 131 -9.47 -5.75 -3.02
N VAL A 132 -9.24 -5.71 -4.33
CA VAL A 132 -9.35 -4.49 -5.14
C VAL A 132 -10.51 -4.60 -6.12
N ASP A 133 -11.42 -3.64 -6.05
CA ASP A 133 -12.46 -3.41 -7.06
C ASP A 133 -12.02 -2.25 -7.98
N PRO A 134 -11.54 -2.56 -9.20
CA PRO A 134 -11.07 -1.53 -10.12
C PRO A 134 -12.25 -0.71 -10.63
N SER A 135 -12.15 0.61 -10.50
CA SER A 135 -13.18 1.53 -10.97
C SER A 135 -12.57 2.64 -11.82
N SER A 136 -13.18 2.87 -12.98
CA SER A 136 -12.87 4.03 -13.81
C SER A 136 -13.82 5.17 -13.40
N GLY A 137 -13.44 6.03 -12.46
CA GLY A 137 -14.27 7.23 -12.27
C GLY A 137 -14.09 8.11 -11.05
N THR A 138 -13.36 7.75 -10.00
CA THR A 138 -13.27 8.64 -8.84
C THR A 138 -12.08 9.58 -8.98
N ALA A 139 -12.37 10.87 -9.19
CA ALA A 139 -11.43 11.96 -8.92
C ALA A 139 -11.29 12.23 -7.40
N GLU A 140 -11.84 11.34 -6.57
CA GLU A 140 -11.85 11.42 -5.12
C GLU A 140 -10.90 10.38 -4.52
N VAL A 141 -10.35 10.76 -3.39
CA VAL A 141 -9.59 9.92 -2.48
C VAL A 141 -10.40 9.77 -1.21
N GLY A 142 -10.48 8.56 -0.68
CA GLY A 142 -11.19 8.31 0.57
C GLY A 142 -10.58 7.19 1.38
N VAL A 143 -10.91 7.18 2.66
CA VAL A 143 -10.55 6.10 3.59
C VAL A 143 -11.76 5.75 4.45
N LEU A 144 -11.85 4.46 4.79
CA LEU A 144 -12.82 3.92 5.73
C LEU A 144 -12.06 3.49 6.98
N GLY A 145 -12.49 3.96 8.15
CA GLY A 145 -11.85 3.63 9.42
C GLY A 145 -12.59 4.28 10.60
N PRO A 146 -12.08 4.12 11.83
CA PRO A 146 -12.69 4.71 13.03
C PRO A 146 -12.45 6.21 13.17
N GLU A 147 -11.35 6.73 12.62
CA GLU A 147 -11.01 8.16 12.57
C GLU A 147 -10.62 8.57 11.14
N PRO A 148 -11.55 8.44 10.18
CA PRO A 148 -11.24 8.54 8.77
C PRO A 148 -10.85 9.96 8.35
N GLU A 149 -11.29 11.02 9.03
CA GLU A 149 -10.88 12.40 8.73
C GLU A 149 -9.40 12.65 9.04
N ALA A 150 -8.93 12.16 10.19
CA ALA A 150 -7.53 12.22 10.58
C ALA A 150 -6.67 11.36 9.62
N ALA A 151 -7.12 10.13 9.35
CA ALA A 151 -6.50 9.22 8.40
C ALA A 151 -6.40 9.82 6.99
N LEU A 152 -7.47 10.46 6.50
CA LEU A 152 -7.48 11.13 5.19
C LEU A 152 -6.50 12.30 5.16
N THR A 153 -6.45 13.10 6.23
CA THR A 153 -5.51 14.22 6.34
C THR A 153 -4.06 13.72 6.28
N ASP A 154 -3.73 12.66 7.01
CA ASP A 154 -2.41 12.05 7.01
C ASP A 154 -2.02 11.46 5.65
N LEU A 155 -2.96 10.78 5.00
CA LEU A 155 -2.80 10.27 3.63
C LEU A 155 -2.45 11.40 2.66
N LEU A 156 -3.26 12.46 2.64
CA LEU A 156 -3.06 13.59 1.74
C LEU A 156 -1.74 14.33 2.02
N HIS A 157 -1.41 14.54 3.28
CA HIS A 157 -0.14 15.16 3.67
C HIS A 157 1.06 14.29 3.28
N PHE A 158 1.00 12.97 3.45
CA PHE A 158 2.08 12.07 3.04
C PHE A 158 2.24 12.04 1.51
N ALA A 159 1.13 11.95 0.77
CA ALA A 159 1.12 11.90 -0.68
C ALA A 159 1.51 13.24 -1.35
N ALA A 160 1.46 14.36 -0.64
CA ALA A 160 1.90 15.66 -1.14
C ALA A 160 3.42 15.87 -1.11
N ARG A 161 4.18 15.02 -0.40
CA ARG A 161 5.62 15.20 -0.13
C ARG A 161 6.54 14.48 -1.13
N ALA A 162 6.18 14.48 -2.41
CA ALA A 162 6.90 13.78 -3.48
C ALA A 162 8.36 14.23 -3.60
#